data_AF-A0A7J9T280-F1
#
_entry.id   AF-A0A7J9T280-F1
#
_cell.length_a   1.000
_cell.length_b   1.000
_cell.length_c   1.000
_cell.angle_alpha   90.00
_cell.angle_beta   90.00
_cell.angle_gamma   90.00
#
_symmetry.space_group_name_H-M   'P 1'
#
loop_
_entity.id
_entity.type
_entity.pdbx_description
1 polymer ?
#
loop_
_entity_poly.entity_id
_entity_poly.type
_entity_poly.pdbx_seq_one_letter_code
_entity_poly.pdbx_strand_id
1 'polypeptide(L)'
;MIAVEVSAHVNPTEDRDRVQSAIEGIFPYLEYELQEKEGFTARLVGTGGRDSLELLHGLLRSRKILDTGRRNIHIEGLTVTFILNKQAATMGKVSFPAGDEPL
;
A
#
# COMPACT_ATOMS: atom_id res chain seq x y z
N MET A 1 -8.70 -6.94 -17.31
CA MET A 1 -7.35 -6.40 -16.98
C MET A 1 -7.38 -6.00 -15.51
N ILE A 2 -6.34 -6.30 -14.73
CA ILE A 2 -6.26 -5.86 -13.32
C ILE A 2 -5.38 -4.62 -13.31
N ALA A 3 -5.92 -3.51 -12.80
CA ALA A 3 -5.17 -2.30 -12.49
C ALA A 3 -4.94 -2.25 -10.97
N VAL A 4 -3.77 -1.78 -10.57
CA VAL A 4 -3.40 -1.62 -9.16
C VAL A 4 -3.03 -0.15 -8.93
N GLU A 5 -3.60 0.42 -7.89
CA GLU A 5 -3.24 1.74 -7.36
C GLU A 5 -2.89 1.57 -5.89
N VAL A 6 -1.74 2.11 -5.49
CA VAL A 6 -1.31 2.18 -4.09
C VAL A 6 -1.04 3.64 -3.79
N SER A 7 -1.51 4.13 -2.65
CA SER A 7 -1.23 5.50 -2.24
C SER A 7 -0.89 5.60 -0.77
N ALA A 8 -0.03 6.56 -0.43
CA ALA A 8 0.32 6.85 0.94
C ALA A 8 0.66 8.34 1.11
N HIS A 9 0.22 8.92 2.22
CA HIS A 9 0.75 10.20 2.68
C HIS A 9 2.25 10.16 3.00
N VAL A 10 2.93 11.23 2.58
CA VAL A 10 4.29 11.60 2.95
C VAL A 10 4.18 12.86 3.81
N ASN A 11 4.32 12.69 5.12
CA ASN A 11 4.27 13.79 6.07
C ASN A 11 5.57 14.63 6.00
N PRO A 12 5.58 15.87 6.52
CA PRO A 12 6.74 16.76 6.45
C PRO A 12 8.02 16.20 7.08
N THR A 13 7.87 15.31 8.06
CA THR A 13 8.97 14.67 8.80
C THR A 13 9.35 13.30 8.23
N GLU A 14 8.68 12.85 7.18
CA GLU A 14 8.95 11.57 6.53
C GLU A 14 9.85 11.75 5.31
N ASP A 15 10.70 10.76 5.08
CA ASP A 15 11.51 10.68 3.88
C ASP A 15 10.69 10.01 2.77
N ARG A 16 10.52 10.72 1.63
CA ARG A 16 9.77 10.22 0.48
C ARG A 16 10.33 8.90 -0.05
N ASP A 17 11.65 8.79 -0.19
CA ASP A 17 12.29 7.60 -0.77
C ASP A 17 12.11 6.40 0.14
N ARG A 18 12.08 6.65 1.47
CA ARG A 18 11.74 5.61 2.46
C ARG A 18 10.29 5.16 2.35
N VAL A 19 9.34 6.06 2.10
CA VAL A 19 7.93 5.71 1.87
C VAL A 19 7.78 4.92 0.56
N GLN A 20 8.43 5.38 -0.51
CA GLN A 20 8.42 4.68 -1.80
C GLN A 20 9.01 3.26 -1.67
N SER A 21 10.18 3.13 -1.03
CA SER A 21 10.82 1.83 -0.78
C SER A 21 9.94 0.87 0.02
N ALA A 22 9.15 1.40 0.96
CA ALA A 22 8.19 0.60 1.72
C ALA A 22 7.06 0.06 0.85
N ILE A 23 6.57 0.86 -0.11
CA ILE A 23 5.58 0.44 -1.09
C ILE A 23 6.20 -0.59 -2.04
N GLU A 24 7.37 -0.32 -2.62
CA GLU A 24 8.07 -1.22 -3.56
C GLU A 24 8.39 -2.59 -2.93
N GLY A 25 8.69 -2.61 -1.62
CA GLY A 25 8.91 -3.84 -0.86
C GLY A 25 7.68 -4.75 -0.70
N ILE A 26 6.49 -4.29 -1.10
CA ILE A 26 5.24 -5.05 -1.09
C ILE A 26 4.64 -5.15 -2.50
N PHE A 27 4.70 -4.05 -3.25
CA PHE A 27 4.16 -3.86 -4.59
C PHE A 27 5.28 -3.44 -5.55
N PRO A 28 6.04 -4.38 -6.11
CA PRO A 28 7.07 -4.06 -7.09
C PRO A 28 6.46 -3.58 -8.42
N TYR A 29 7.29 -2.97 -9.28
CA TYR A 29 6.92 -2.57 -10.65
C TYR A 29 5.84 -1.49 -10.76
N LEU A 30 5.66 -0.66 -9.73
CA LEU A 30 4.78 0.50 -9.80
C LEU A 30 5.50 1.70 -10.44
N GLU A 31 4.75 2.47 -11.22
CA GLU A 31 5.13 3.81 -11.66
C GLU A 31 4.59 4.85 -10.67
N TYR A 32 5.44 5.78 -10.23
CA TYR A 32 5.14 6.70 -9.14
C TYR A 32 4.92 8.15 -9.59
N GLU A 33 3.91 8.78 -9.00
CA GLU A 33 3.65 10.21 -9.06
C GLU A 33 3.54 10.78 -7.63
N LEU A 34 4.09 11.99 -7.42
CA LEU A 34 3.90 12.72 -6.17
C LEU A 34 2.85 13.81 -6.41
N GLN A 35 1.74 13.71 -5.69
CA GLN A 35 0.65 14.69 -5.73
C GLN A 35 0.74 15.57 -4.49
N GLU A 36 1.03 16.86 -4.68
CA GLU A 36 1.00 17.84 -3.60
C GLU A 36 -0.46 18.07 -3.15
N LYS A 37 -0.71 18.04 -1.84
CA LYS A 37 -2.01 18.45 -1.27
C LYS A 37 -1.88 19.84 -0.65
N GLU A 38 -3.01 20.53 -0.49
CA GLU A 38 -3.06 21.77 0.30
C GLU A 38 -2.57 21.48 1.73
N GLY A 39 -1.45 22.11 2.12
CA GLY A 39 -0.76 21.88 3.39
C GLY A 39 0.72 21.51 3.21
N PHE A 40 1.31 20.84 4.21
CA PHE A 40 2.70 20.34 4.17
C PHE A 40 2.80 18.85 3.85
N THR A 41 1.69 18.18 3.55
CA THR A 41 1.64 16.73 3.30
C THR A 41 1.50 16.47 1.81
N ALA A 42 2.33 15.60 1.25
CA ALA A 42 2.18 15.12 -0.12
C ALA A 42 1.56 13.72 -0.13
N ARG A 43 1.01 13.30 -1.26
CA ARG A 43 0.52 11.94 -1.49
C ARG A 43 1.36 11.29 -2.57
N LEU A 44 2.05 10.20 -2.23
CA LEU A 44 2.73 9.36 -3.21
C LEU A 44 1.71 8.36 -3.75
N VAL A 45 1.58 8.29 -5.08
CA VAL A 45 0.67 7.37 -5.77
C VAL A 45 1.49 6.49 -6.69
N GLY A 46 1.38 5.19 -6.54
CA GLY A 46 2.00 4.17 -7.39
C GLY A 46 0.92 3.44 -8.19
N THR A 47 1.11 3.29 -9.49
CA THR A 47 0.18 2.57 -10.38
C THR A 47 0.88 1.44 -11.12
N GLY A 48 0.15 0.36 -11.39
CA GLY A 48 0.72 -0.79 -12.09
C GLY A 48 -0.29 -1.88 -12.41
N GLY A 49 0.25 -3.04 -12.78
CA GLY A 49 -0.52 -4.19 -13.22
C GLY A 49 -0.60 -5.31 -12.19
N ARG A 50 -1.06 -6.48 -12.65
CA ARG A 50 -1.18 -7.70 -11.86
C ARG A 50 0.16 -8.19 -11.28
N ASP A 51 1.24 -7.96 -12.01
CA ASP A 51 2.64 -8.28 -11.63
C ASP A 51 3.04 -7.62 -10.31
N SER A 52 2.54 -6.42 -10.02
CA SER A 52 2.76 -5.76 -8.73
C SER A 52 2.14 -6.48 -7.52
N LEU A 53 1.24 -7.45 -7.74
CA LEU A 53 0.58 -8.20 -6.64
C LEU A 53 1.31 -9.50 -6.29
N GLU A 54 2.31 -9.93 -7.06
CA GLU A 54 2.96 -11.23 -6.86
C GLU A 54 3.65 -11.32 -5.49
N LEU A 55 4.34 -10.26 -5.08
CA LEU A 55 5.03 -10.21 -3.80
C LEU A 55 4.05 -10.16 -2.63
N LEU A 56 3.04 -9.28 -2.68
CA LEU A 56 1.96 -9.23 -1.68
C LEU A 56 1.30 -10.61 -1.51
N HIS A 57 0.99 -11.30 -2.60
CA HIS A 57 0.38 -12.62 -2.60
C HIS A 57 1.23 -13.66 -1.85
N GLY A 58 2.56 -13.60 -2.00
CA GLY A 58 3.52 -14.41 -1.26
C GLY A 58 3.60 -14.02 0.22
N LEU A 59 3.68 -12.73 0.53
CA LEU A 59 3.79 -12.20 1.90
C LEU A 59 2.58 -12.56 2.76
N LEU A 60 1.37 -12.47 2.21
CA LEU A 60 0.14 -12.87 2.93
C LEU A 60 0.14 -14.35 3.32
N ARG A 61 0.70 -15.22 2.44
CA ARG A 61 0.77 -16.66 2.66
C ARG A 61 1.86 -17.05 3.65
N SER A 62 3.06 -16.51 3.49
CA SER A 62 4.18 -16.82 4.38
C SER A 62 3.86 -16.41 5.83
N ARG A 63 3.10 -15.33 5.99
CA ARG A 63 2.62 -14.83 7.30
C ARG A 63 1.38 -15.53 7.83
N LYS A 64 0.69 -16.35 7.02
CA LYS A 64 -0.57 -17.02 7.38
C LYS A 64 -1.69 -16.05 7.82
N ILE A 65 -1.81 -14.89 7.16
CA ILE A 65 -2.79 -13.83 7.50
C ILE A 65 -3.90 -13.66 6.44
N LEU A 66 -4.16 -14.70 5.63
CA LEU A 66 -5.17 -14.65 4.57
C LEU A 66 -6.60 -14.45 5.10
N ASP A 67 -6.90 -15.04 6.25
CA ASP A 67 -8.18 -14.88 6.96
C ASP A 67 -8.39 -13.44 7.42
N THR A 68 -7.34 -12.82 7.96
CA THR A 68 -7.35 -11.40 8.37
C THR A 68 -7.51 -10.50 7.15
N GLY A 69 -6.79 -10.77 6.06
CA GLY A 69 -6.91 -10.00 4.83
C GLY A 69 -8.32 -10.05 4.24
N ARG A 70 -8.96 -11.22 4.21
CA ARG A 70 -10.35 -11.35 3.74
C ARG A 70 -11.35 -10.51 4.54
N ARG A 71 -11.11 -10.26 5.82
CA ARG A 71 -11.96 -9.42 6.67
C ARG A 71 -11.74 -7.92 6.47
N ASN A 72 -10.56 -7.53 6.00
CA ASN A 72 -10.15 -6.12 5.84
C ASN A 72 -10.31 -5.61 4.40
N ILE A 73 -10.76 -6.46 3.49
CA ILE A 73 -11.05 -6.07 2.11
C ILE A 73 -12.47 -5.50 2.02
N HIS A 74 -12.59 -4.32 1.41
CA HIS A 74 -13.83 -3.73 0.95
C HIS A 74 -13.99 -3.99 -0.55
N ILE A 75 -15.19 -4.40 -0.97
CA ILE A 75 -15.51 -4.67 -2.38
C ILE A 75 -16.66 -3.76 -2.79
N GLU A 76 -16.43 -2.94 -3.80
CA GLU A 76 -17.44 -2.08 -4.41
C GLU A 76 -17.40 -2.27 -5.92
N GLY A 77 -18.42 -2.94 -6.46
CA GLY A 77 -18.49 -3.28 -7.89
C GLY A 77 -17.31 -4.16 -8.34
N LEU A 78 -16.42 -3.57 -9.14
CA LEU A 78 -15.20 -4.23 -9.66
C LEU A 78 -13.93 -3.81 -8.92
N THR A 79 -14.07 -2.99 -7.86
CA THR A 79 -12.95 -2.44 -7.11
C THR A 79 -12.80 -3.16 -5.78
N VAL A 80 -11.55 -3.48 -5.44
CA VAL A 80 -11.15 -4.09 -4.17
C VAL A 80 -10.20 -3.14 -3.48
N THR A 81 -10.57 -2.68 -2.28
CA THR A 81 -9.81 -1.70 -1.50
C THR A 81 -9.49 -2.27 -0.13
N PHE A 82 -8.28 -2.01 0.37
CA PHE A 82 -7.85 -2.34 1.73
C PHE A 82 -6.72 -1.41 2.14
N ILE A 83 -6.45 -1.33 3.44
CA ILE A 83 -5.37 -0.51 4.00
C ILE A 83 -4.32 -1.43 4.61
N LEU A 84 -3.05 -1.09 4.39
CA LEU A 84 -1.91 -1.74 5.03
C LEU A 84 -1.22 -0.75 5.97
N ASN A 85 -0.64 -1.26 7.04
CA ASN A 85 0.09 -0.45 7.98
C ASN A 85 1.40 0.07 7.38
N LYS A 86 1.55 1.41 7.32
CA LYS A 86 2.70 2.05 6.67
C LYS A 86 4.00 1.74 7.41
N GLN A 87 3.98 1.76 8.74
CA GLN A 87 5.18 1.51 9.55
C GLN A 87 5.67 0.06 9.41
N ALA A 88 4.75 -0.91 9.41
CA ALA A 88 5.07 -2.30 9.11
C ALA A 88 5.67 -2.44 7.69
N ALA A 89 5.10 -1.74 6.70
CA ALA A 89 5.61 -1.76 5.33
C ALA A 89 7.06 -1.26 5.23
N THR A 90 7.45 -0.24 6.00
CA THR A 90 8.87 0.21 6.05
C THR A 90 9.85 -0.86 6.54
N MET A 91 9.35 -1.89 7.21
CA MET A 91 10.11 -3.05 7.67
C MET A 91 9.92 -4.29 6.78
N GLY A 92 9.37 -4.11 5.56
CA GLY A 92 9.03 -5.20 4.63
C GLY A 92 7.91 -6.10 5.14
N LYS A 93 7.02 -5.56 6.00
CA LYS A 93 5.98 -6.34 6.67
C LYS A 93 4.58 -5.95 6.21
N VAL A 94 3.81 -6.94 5.74
CA VAL A 94 2.36 -6.80 5.52
C VAL A 94 1.62 -6.99 6.83
N SER A 95 0.85 -5.99 7.21
CA SER A 95 -0.07 -6.00 8.36
C SER A 95 -1.25 -5.10 8.05
N PHE A 96 -2.43 -5.47 8.57
CA PHE A 96 -3.62 -4.63 8.53
C PHE A 96 -3.65 -3.77 9.80
N PRO A 97 -4.01 -2.47 9.72
CA PRO A 97 -4.13 -1.62 10.90
C PRO A 97 -5.32 -2.05 11.77
N ALA A 98 -5.26 -1.73 13.07
CA ALA A 98 -6.31 -2.04 14.03
C ALA A 98 -7.48 -1.02 14.03
N GLY A 99 -7.32 0.09 13.30
CA GLY A 99 -8.29 1.18 13.16
C GLY A 99 -7.95 2.04 11.93
N ASP A 100 -8.57 3.22 11.82
CA ASP A 100 -8.33 4.13 10.70
C ASP A 100 -6.89 4.66 10.70
N GLU A 101 -6.16 4.38 9.63
CA GLU A 101 -4.87 5.00 9.33
C GLU A 101 -5.14 6.08 8.28
N PRO A 102 -4.67 7.33 8.46
CA PRO A 102 -4.95 8.38 7.48
C PRO A 102 -4.32 8.03 6.13
N LEU A 103 -5.18 7.91 5.11
CA LEU A 103 -4.83 7.66 3.70
C LEU A 103 -4.05 8.81 3.08
#